data_AF-N6YLX1-F1
#
_entry.id   AF-N6YLX1-F1
#
_cell.length_a   1.000
_cell.length_b   1.000
_cell.length_c   1.000
_cell.angle_alpha   90.00
_cell.angle_beta   90.00
_cell.angle_gamma   90.00
#
_symmetry.space_group_name_H-M   'P 1'
#
loop_
_entity.id
_entity.type
_entity.pdbx_description
1 polymer ?
#
loop_
_entity_poly.entity_id
_entity_poly.type
_entity_poly.pdbx_seq_one_letter_code
_entity_poly.pdbx_strand_id
1 'polypeptide(L)'
;MTMILSVAVVAALGLGLGWLLGLASQWLGATTDPVVERLTEALPGSQCGQCGYPGCGQAAIALSKGEAPVTLCPPGGRVVAEKLAEILGTTFDPGNLPDRGPLLARVRTDYCIGCSRCIKSCPTDAILGATKQLHVVLEEACIGCGACAEVCPTGGIDLEGIPVTLRNWRWHKPGVGHA
;
A
#
# COMPACT_ATOMS: atom_id res chain seq x y z
N MET A 1 19.35 14.97 51.23
CA MET A 1 20.53 14.28 50.65
C MET A 1 20.12 13.16 49.70
N THR A 2 19.26 12.22 50.13
CA THR A 2 18.80 11.08 49.31
C THR A 2 18.06 11.46 48.02
N MET A 3 17.20 12.48 48.06
CA MET A 3 16.47 12.95 46.86
C MET A 3 17.39 13.47 45.75
N ILE A 4 18.43 14.22 46.10
CA ILE A 4 19.40 14.77 45.14
C ILE A 4 20.25 13.64 44.53
N LEU A 5 20.64 12.66 45.35
CA LEU A 5 21.37 11.49 44.90
C LEU A 5 20.56 10.69 43.87
N SER A 6 19.27 10.46 44.13
CA SER A 6 18.38 9.75 43.19
C SER A 6 18.27 10.48 41.86
N VAL A 7 18.08 11.81 41.88
CA VAL A 7 18.00 12.63 40.65
C VAL A 7 19.32 12.56 39.87
N ALA A 8 20.45 12.64 40.54
CA ALA A 8 21.77 12.57 39.89
C ALA A 8 22.02 11.21 39.23
N VAL A 9 21.66 10.10 39.89
CA VAL A 9 21.83 8.75 39.35
C VAL A 9 20.96 8.53 38.11
N VAL A 10 19.69 8.96 38.15
CA VAL A 10 18.78 8.83 37.00
C VAL A 10 19.26 9.68 35.83
N ALA A 11 19.73 10.91 36.08
CA ALA A 11 20.29 11.77 35.04
C ALA A 11 21.56 11.17 34.41
N ALA A 12 22.47 10.62 35.21
CA ALA A 12 23.69 9.98 34.74
C ALA A 12 23.40 8.74 33.89
N LEU A 13 22.45 7.90 34.32
CA LEU A 13 22.00 6.74 33.54
C LEU A 13 21.36 7.16 32.21
N GLY A 14 20.51 8.19 32.22
CA GLY A 14 19.87 8.70 31.01
C GLY A 14 20.90 9.23 30.01
N LEU A 15 21.86 10.03 30.46
CA LEU A 15 22.94 10.55 29.60
C LEU A 15 23.86 9.43 29.10
N GLY A 16 24.21 8.47 29.96
CA GLY A 16 25.05 7.33 29.58
C GLY A 16 24.40 6.44 28.53
N LEU A 17 23.13 6.05 28.75
CA LEU A 17 22.38 5.24 27.79
C LEU A 17 22.10 5.99 26.49
N GLY A 18 21.75 7.28 26.58
CA GLY A 18 21.53 8.13 25.40
C GLY A 18 22.79 8.30 24.56
N TRP A 19 23.94 8.54 25.18
CA TRP A 19 25.22 8.63 24.49
C TRP A 19 25.62 7.31 23.84
N LEU A 20 25.42 6.19 24.54
CA LEU A 20 25.72 4.85 24.02
C LEU A 20 24.82 4.48 22.82
N LEU A 21 23.51 4.77 22.89
CA LEU A 21 22.59 4.58 21.77
C LEU A 21 22.90 5.51 20.59
N GLY A 22 23.28 6.75 20.86
CA GLY A 22 23.71 7.71 19.83
C GLY A 22 24.95 7.22 19.08
N LEU A 23 25.97 6.78 19.81
CA LEU A 23 27.20 6.22 19.24
C LEU A 23 26.90 4.93 18.44
N ALA A 24 26.05 4.07 18.98
CA ALA A 24 25.60 2.86 18.30
C ALA A 24 24.84 3.19 17.01
N SER A 25 24.00 4.23 16.99
CA SER A 25 23.24 4.63 15.79
C SER A 25 24.13 5.15 14.66
N GLN A 26 25.22 5.84 14.99
CA GLN A 26 26.18 6.32 13.98
C GLN A 26 27.08 5.18 13.48
N TRP A 27 27.42 4.22 14.35
CA TRP A 27 28.29 3.11 14.00
C TRP A 27 27.56 1.98 13.26
N LEU A 28 26.31 1.71 13.64
CA LEU A 28 25.44 0.68 13.06
C LEU A 28 24.41 1.26 12.07
N GLY A 29 24.46 2.57 11.82
CA GLY A 29 23.57 3.24 10.89
C GLY A 29 23.76 2.68 9.48
N ALA A 30 22.79 1.89 9.02
CA ALA A 30 22.79 1.38 7.66
C ALA A 30 22.67 2.56 6.70
N THR A 31 23.69 2.78 5.86
CA THR A 31 23.67 3.77 4.79
C THR A 31 22.65 3.34 3.75
N THR A 32 21.41 3.82 3.90
CA THR A 32 20.39 3.66 2.87
C THR A 32 20.78 4.55 1.70
N ASP A 33 20.78 3.98 0.50
CA ASP A 33 21.13 4.70 -0.71
C ASP A 33 20.16 5.90 -0.89
N PRO A 34 20.65 7.14 -1.08
CA PRO A 34 19.81 8.35 -1.17
C PRO A 34 18.81 8.31 -2.33
N VAL A 35 18.98 7.40 -3.30
CA VAL A 35 17.97 7.15 -4.35
C VAL A 35 16.80 6.34 -3.79
N VAL A 36 17.07 5.29 -3.00
CA VAL A 36 16.03 4.45 -2.40
C VAL A 36 15.17 5.24 -1.44
N GLU A 37 15.76 6.15 -0.68
CA GLU A 37 15.02 7.04 0.23
C GLU A 37 14.03 7.93 -0.54
N ARG A 38 14.49 8.60 -1.60
CA ARG A 38 13.64 9.42 -2.48
C ARG A 38 12.51 8.62 -3.15
N LEU A 39 12.80 7.40 -3.60
CA LEU A 39 11.80 6.50 -4.16
C LEU A 39 10.78 6.06 -3.09
N THR A 40 11.23 5.80 -1.87
CA THR A 40 10.36 5.40 -0.76
C THR A 40 9.42 6.54 -0.36
N GLU A 41 9.90 7.79 -0.33
CA GLU A 41 9.09 8.98 -0.08
C GLU A 41 8.08 9.28 -1.20
N ALA A 42 8.41 8.94 -2.45
CA ALA A 42 7.49 9.08 -3.57
C ALA A 42 6.35 8.04 -3.55
N LEU A 43 6.56 6.90 -2.91
CA LEU A 43 5.55 5.86 -2.76
C LEU A 43 4.51 6.24 -1.67
N PRO A 44 3.27 5.72 -1.73
CA PRO A 44 2.22 6.07 -0.79
C PRO A 44 2.46 5.67 0.68
N GLY A 45 3.50 4.87 0.97
CA GLY A 45 3.80 4.40 2.32
C GLY A 45 2.80 3.41 2.93
N SER A 46 1.79 2.96 2.17
CA SER A 46 0.69 2.12 2.70
C SER A 46 1.06 0.66 2.99
N GLN A 47 2.24 0.19 2.57
CA GLN A 47 2.74 -1.17 2.78
C GLN A 47 1.73 -2.29 2.38
N CYS A 48 0.86 -2.02 1.41
CA CYS A 48 -0.30 -2.88 1.11
C CYS A 48 0.01 -4.17 0.32
N GLY A 49 1.22 -4.32 -0.22
CA GLY A 49 1.62 -5.54 -0.94
C GLY A 49 1.04 -5.74 -2.34
N GLN A 50 0.17 -4.85 -2.83
CA GLN A 50 -0.51 -5.01 -4.14
C GLN A 50 0.45 -5.03 -5.35
N CYS A 51 1.67 -4.53 -5.17
CA CYS A 51 2.72 -4.54 -6.17
C CYS A 51 3.57 -5.83 -6.19
N GLY A 52 3.29 -6.78 -5.30
CA GLY A 52 4.08 -8.00 -5.14
C GLY A 52 5.29 -7.88 -4.19
N TYR A 53 5.60 -6.68 -3.69
CA TYR A 53 6.64 -6.46 -2.70
C TYR A 53 6.07 -6.34 -1.28
N PRO A 54 6.77 -6.82 -0.25
CA PRO A 54 6.28 -6.80 1.14
C PRO A 54 6.13 -5.38 1.70
N GLY A 55 6.69 -4.36 1.04
CA GLY A 55 6.54 -2.99 1.45
C GLY A 55 7.14 -1.97 0.47
N CYS A 56 6.79 -0.70 0.66
CA CYS A 56 7.26 0.43 -0.15
C CYS A 56 8.78 0.57 -0.14
N GLY A 57 9.45 0.32 0.99
CA GLY A 57 10.92 0.37 1.05
C GLY A 57 11.58 -0.74 0.20
N GLN A 58 11.02 -1.95 0.20
CA GLN A 58 11.53 -3.05 -0.63
C GLN A 58 11.20 -2.82 -2.11
N ALA A 59 10.02 -2.28 -2.40
CA ALA A 59 9.66 -1.84 -3.74
C ALA A 59 10.60 -0.75 -4.27
N ALA A 60 10.99 0.20 -3.43
CA ALA A 60 11.95 1.25 -3.76
C ALA A 60 13.36 0.70 -4.06
N ILE A 61 13.80 -0.33 -3.33
CA ILE A 61 15.06 -1.04 -3.63
C ILE A 61 14.97 -1.78 -4.97
N ALA A 62 13.86 -2.45 -5.26
CA ALA A 62 13.68 -3.12 -6.54
C ALA A 62 13.64 -2.14 -7.71
N LEU A 63 13.01 -0.97 -7.51
CA LEU A 63 13.02 0.14 -8.45
C LEU A 63 14.42 0.70 -8.71
N SER A 64 15.22 0.95 -7.65
CA SER A 64 16.57 1.49 -7.83
C SER A 64 17.51 0.53 -8.56
N LYS A 65 17.25 -0.77 -8.45
CA LYS A 65 17.97 -1.83 -9.19
C LYS A 65 17.45 -2.07 -10.61
N GLY A 66 16.33 -1.46 -11.00
CA GLY A 66 15.68 -1.70 -12.30
C GLY A 66 14.96 -3.06 -12.40
N GLU A 67 14.69 -3.73 -11.28
CA GLU A 67 13.98 -5.02 -11.23
C GLU A 67 12.45 -4.85 -11.31
N ALA A 68 11.94 -3.64 -11.05
CA ALA A 68 10.52 -3.31 -11.08
C ALA A 68 10.21 -2.16 -12.06
N PRO A 69 9.08 -2.21 -12.81
CA PRO A 69 8.66 -1.10 -13.66
C PRO A 69 8.14 0.07 -12.83
N VAL A 70 8.24 1.31 -13.35
CA VAL A 70 7.69 2.52 -12.67
C VAL A 70 6.19 2.47 -12.40
N THR A 71 5.47 1.63 -13.14
CA THR A 71 4.03 1.39 -13.00
C THR A 71 3.68 0.35 -11.93
N LEU A 72 4.64 -0.12 -11.13
CA LEU A 72 4.43 -1.22 -10.20
C LEU A 72 3.40 -0.97 -9.11
N CYS A 73 2.96 0.28 -8.87
CA CYS A 73 2.15 0.66 -7.72
C CYS A 73 0.69 0.86 -8.15
N PRO A 74 -0.19 -0.16 -8.06
CA PRO A 74 -1.60 -0.02 -8.41
C PRO A 74 -2.32 1.12 -7.66
N PRO A 75 -2.16 1.28 -6.33
CA PRO A 75 -2.89 2.33 -5.60
C PRO A 75 -2.33 3.73 -5.86
N GLY A 76 -1.06 3.84 -6.27
CA GLY A 76 -0.43 5.10 -6.61
C GLY A 76 -0.77 5.59 -8.02
N GLY A 77 -1.13 4.66 -8.90
CA GLY A 77 -1.55 4.94 -10.28
C GLY A 77 -0.54 5.80 -11.05
N ARG A 78 -1.07 6.61 -11.97
CA ARG A 78 -0.29 7.44 -12.89
C ARG A 78 0.56 8.49 -12.17
N VAL A 79 0.03 9.11 -11.12
CA VAL A 79 0.72 10.19 -10.38
C VAL A 79 2.00 9.68 -9.72
N VAL A 80 1.95 8.48 -9.14
CA VAL A 80 3.14 7.87 -8.54
C VAL A 80 4.10 7.39 -9.64
N ALA A 81 3.59 6.77 -10.72
CA ALA A 81 4.43 6.32 -11.83
C ALA A 81 5.23 7.48 -12.49
N GLU A 82 4.61 8.65 -12.68
CA GLU A 82 5.27 9.84 -13.21
C GLU A 82 6.40 10.33 -12.31
N LYS A 83 6.16 10.42 -10.99
CA LYS A 83 7.18 10.83 -10.02
C LYS A 83 8.35 9.83 -9.97
N LEU A 84 8.05 8.54 -9.99
CA LEU A 84 9.09 7.50 -10.00
C LEU A 84 9.93 7.57 -11.27
N ALA A 85 9.30 7.83 -12.42
CA ALA A 85 9.99 8.01 -13.69
C ALA A 85 10.91 9.23 -13.68
N GLU A 86 10.46 10.35 -13.09
CA GLU A 86 11.27 11.56 -12.89
C GLU A 86 12.50 11.29 -12.00
N ILE A 87 12.32 10.59 -10.88
CA ILE A 87 13.43 10.26 -9.95
C ILE A 87 14.46 9.33 -10.61
N LEU A 88 14.01 8.36 -11.40
CA LEU A 88 14.88 7.38 -12.07
C LEU A 88 15.42 7.87 -13.43
N GLY A 89 14.94 9.00 -13.94
CA GLY A 89 15.28 9.50 -15.28
C GLY A 89 14.81 8.59 -16.42
N THR A 90 13.72 7.85 -16.22
CA THR A 90 13.17 6.90 -17.21
C THR A 90 12.01 7.52 -17.98
N THR A 91 11.79 7.08 -19.21
CA THR A 91 10.63 7.53 -20.01
C THR A 91 9.38 6.73 -19.62
N PHE A 92 8.35 7.43 -19.15
CA PHE A 92 7.04 6.86 -18.85
C PHE A 92 6.01 7.37 -19.86
N ASP A 93 5.33 6.45 -20.55
CA ASP A 93 4.18 6.79 -21.41
C ASP A 93 2.88 6.65 -20.60
N PRO A 94 2.22 7.76 -20.24
CA PRO A 94 0.98 7.74 -19.48
C PRO A 94 -0.20 7.14 -20.25
N GLY A 95 -0.15 7.08 -21.58
CA GLY A 95 -1.26 6.62 -22.41
C GLY A 95 -1.57 5.13 -22.27
N ASN A 96 -0.63 4.33 -21.76
CA ASN A 96 -0.76 2.88 -21.68
C ASN A 96 -0.99 2.35 -20.25
N LEU A 97 -1.22 3.25 -19.29
CA LEU A 97 -1.56 2.85 -17.92
C LEU A 97 -3.10 2.87 -17.76
N PRO A 98 -3.76 1.71 -17.62
CA PRO A 98 -5.21 1.68 -17.48
C PRO A 98 -5.64 2.36 -16.18
N ASP A 99 -6.26 3.53 -16.29
CA ASP A 99 -6.88 4.23 -15.15
C ASP A 99 -8.22 3.57 -14.84
N ARG A 100 -8.17 2.48 -14.07
CA ARG A 100 -9.38 1.70 -13.74
C ARG A 100 -10.22 2.34 -12.63
N GLY A 101 -9.83 3.52 -12.14
CA GLY A 101 -10.48 4.17 -11.01
C GLY A 101 -10.55 3.28 -9.76
N PRO A 102 -11.38 3.66 -8.77
CA PRO A 102 -11.65 2.80 -7.63
C PRO A 102 -12.48 1.59 -8.09
N LEU A 103 -11.93 0.40 -7.88
CA LEU A 103 -12.60 -0.87 -8.11
C LEU A 103 -13.16 -1.42 -6.79
N LEU A 104 -14.29 -2.11 -6.86
CA LEU A 104 -14.89 -2.84 -5.74
C LEU A 104 -15.10 -4.30 -6.14
N ALA A 105 -14.91 -5.19 -5.18
CA ALA A 105 -15.25 -6.60 -5.36
C ALA A 105 -16.78 -6.77 -5.24
N ARG A 106 -17.39 -7.48 -6.18
CA ARG A 106 -18.80 -7.89 -6.14
C ARG A 106 -18.89 -9.41 -6.20
N VAL A 107 -19.61 -10.01 -5.26
CA VAL A 107 -19.87 -11.46 -5.25
C VAL A 107 -21.08 -11.76 -6.12
N ARG A 108 -20.93 -12.70 -7.06
CA ARG A 108 -22.04 -13.24 -7.86
C ARG A 108 -22.77 -14.31 -7.07
N THR A 109 -24.05 -14.07 -6.82
CA THR A 109 -24.92 -14.97 -6.05
C THR A 109 -25.02 -16.36 -6.65
N ASP A 110 -24.98 -16.47 -7.98
CA ASP A 110 -25.18 -17.75 -8.69
C ASP A 110 -23.97 -18.69 -8.58
N TYR A 111 -22.79 -18.15 -8.26
CA TYR A 111 -21.51 -18.88 -8.22
C TYR A 111 -20.97 -19.05 -6.80
N CYS A 112 -21.55 -18.34 -5.83
CA CYS A 112 -21.10 -18.38 -4.45
C CYS A 112 -21.59 -19.65 -3.73
N ILE A 113 -20.67 -20.58 -3.48
CA ILE A 113 -20.92 -21.84 -2.75
C ILE A 113 -20.74 -21.73 -1.23
N GLY A 114 -20.46 -20.54 -0.70
CA GLY A 114 -20.29 -20.35 0.74
C GLY A 114 -19.02 -20.98 1.33
N CYS A 115 -17.89 -21.00 0.59
CA CYS A 115 -16.65 -21.66 1.01
C CYS A 115 -15.79 -20.85 2.01
N SER A 116 -16.11 -19.57 2.24
CA SER A 116 -15.46 -18.66 3.19
C SER A 116 -13.95 -18.41 2.96
N ARG A 117 -13.40 -18.74 1.78
CA ARG A 117 -12.00 -18.43 1.42
C ARG A 117 -11.76 -16.94 1.25
N CYS A 118 -12.71 -16.25 0.62
CA CYS A 118 -12.67 -14.81 0.38
C CYS A 118 -12.60 -13.99 1.68
N ILE A 119 -13.34 -14.41 2.72
CA ILE A 119 -13.29 -13.79 4.06
C ILE A 119 -11.85 -13.84 4.61
N LYS A 120 -11.23 -15.03 4.60
CA LYS A 120 -9.88 -15.22 5.15
C LYS A 120 -8.78 -14.46 4.40
N SER A 121 -8.97 -14.22 3.10
CA SER A 121 -8.02 -13.47 2.28
C SER A 121 -8.22 -11.95 2.34
N CYS A 122 -9.32 -11.46 2.90
CA CYS A 122 -9.64 -10.03 2.87
C CYS A 122 -8.80 -9.28 3.92
N PRO A 123 -7.93 -8.33 3.51
CA PRO A 123 -7.09 -7.61 4.47
C PRO A 123 -7.85 -6.57 5.31
N THR A 124 -9.05 -6.17 4.87
CA THR A 124 -9.89 -5.15 5.53
C THR A 124 -11.17 -5.71 6.13
N ASP A 125 -11.33 -7.04 6.14
CA ASP A 125 -12.55 -7.72 6.60
C ASP A 125 -13.85 -7.18 5.95
N ALA A 126 -13.76 -6.73 4.69
CA ALA A 126 -14.88 -6.15 3.96
C ALA A 126 -15.95 -7.17 3.54
N ILE A 127 -15.75 -8.48 3.75
CA ILE A 127 -16.65 -9.53 3.28
C ILE A 127 -17.43 -10.11 4.46
N LEU A 128 -18.75 -9.99 4.41
CA LEU A 128 -19.67 -10.57 5.38
C LEU A 128 -20.29 -11.86 4.84
N GLY A 129 -20.47 -12.84 5.72
CA GLY A 129 -21.13 -14.10 5.41
C GLY A 129 -20.77 -15.19 6.40
N ALA A 130 -21.31 -16.38 6.18
CA ALA A 130 -21.00 -17.57 6.97
C ALA A 130 -20.80 -18.78 6.05
N THR A 131 -20.23 -19.85 6.60
CA THR A 131 -20.04 -21.10 5.87
C THR A 131 -21.39 -21.62 5.34
N LYS A 132 -21.42 -22.00 4.06
CA LYS A 132 -22.64 -22.40 3.32
C LYS A 132 -23.71 -21.31 3.19
N GLN A 133 -23.35 -20.04 3.40
CA GLN A 133 -24.22 -18.88 3.14
C GLN A 133 -23.62 -18.01 2.02
N LEU A 134 -24.46 -17.17 1.42
CA LEU A 134 -24.02 -16.18 0.45
C LEU A 134 -23.17 -15.11 1.14
N HIS A 135 -22.09 -14.71 0.47
CA HIS A 135 -21.19 -13.67 0.93
C HIS A 135 -21.54 -12.34 0.26
N VAL A 136 -21.41 -11.25 1.00
CA VAL A 136 -21.64 -9.88 0.53
C VAL A 136 -20.42 -9.03 0.85
N VAL A 137 -20.03 -8.17 -0.09
CA VAL A 137 -18.93 -7.22 0.11
C VAL A 137 -19.52 -5.90 0.57
N LEU A 138 -18.96 -5.34 1.65
CA LEU A 138 -19.23 -3.99 2.11
C LEU A 138 -18.42 -3.00 1.27
N GLU A 139 -19.11 -2.20 0.47
CA GLU A 139 -18.49 -1.23 -0.45
C GLU A 139 -17.59 -0.23 0.29
N GLU A 140 -17.97 0.18 1.49
CA GLU A 140 -17.25 1.19 2.30
C GLU A 140 -15.92 0.66 2.88
N ALA A 141 -15.79 -0.65 3.04
CA ALA A 141 -14.59 -1.28 3.62
C ALA A 141 -13.70 -1.95 2.55
N CYS A 142 -14.20 -2.10 1.32
CA CYS A 142 -13.47 -2.76 0.24
C CYS A 142 -12.47 -1.78 -0.39
N ILE A 143 -11.20 -2.18 -0.45
CA ILE A 143 -10.12 -1.40 -1.06
C ILE A 143 -9.82 -1.83 -2.52
N GLY A 144 -10.64 -2.71 -3.10
CA GLY A 144 -10.46 -3.16 -4.48
C GLY A 144 -9.18 -3.98 -4.75
N CYS A 145 -8.58 -4.59 -3.73
CA CYS A 145 -7.27 -5.27 -3.88
C CYS A 145 -7.30 -6.55 -4.71
N GLY A 146 -8.48 -7.13 -4.98
CA GLY A 146 -8.62 -8.34 -5.81
C GLY A 146 -8.23 -9.67 -5.16
N ALA A 147 -7.63 -9.68 -3.96
CA ALA A 147 -7.19 -10.89 -3.28
C ALA A 147 -8.31 -11.95 -3.11
N CYS A 148 -9.55 -11.51 -2.88
CA CYS A 148 -10.70 -12.40 -2.78
C CYS A 148 -11.08 -13.07 -4.11
N ALA A 149 -10.89 -12.39 -5.24
CA ALA A 149 -11.17 -12.95 -6.57
C ALA A 149 -10.17 -14.04 -6.94
N GLU A 150 -8.89 -13.85 -6.59
CA GLU A 150 -7.83 -14.84 -6.86
C GLU A 150 -8.05 -16.17 -6.11
N VAL A 151 -8.54 -16.12 -4.88
CA VAL A 151 -8.74 -17.32 -4.05
C VAL A 151 -10.10 -18.00 -4.28
N CYS A 152 -10.98 -17.42 -5.10
CA CYS A 152 -12.34 -17.91 -5.30
C CYS A 152 -12.34 -19.16 -6.19
N PRO A 153 -12.75 -20.34 -5.69
CA PRO A 153 -12.66 -21.59 -6.46
C PRO A 153 -13.65 -21.65 -7.62
N THR A 154 -14.73 -20.86 -7.58
CA THR A 154 -15.76 -20.81 -8.61
C THR A 154 -15.61 -19.61 -9.53
N GLY A 155 -14.64 -18.71 -9.28
CA GLY A 155 -14.51 -17.45 -10.00
C GLY A 155 -15.72 -16.51 -9.83
N GLY A 156 -16.51 -16.68 -8.77
CA GLY A 156 -17.74 -15.92 -8.53
C GLY A 156 -17.55 -14.51 -7.95
N ILE A 157 -16.38 -13.88 -8.10
CA ILE A 157 -16.11 -12.53 -7.58
C ILE A 157 -15.50 -11.70 -8.69
N ASP A 158 -16.17 -10.60 -9.04
CA ASP A 158 -15.75 -9.66 -10.08
C ASP A 158 -15.27 -8.36 -9.45
N LEU A 159 -14.32 -7.69 -10.11
CA LEU A 159 -13.88 -6.34 -9.76
C LEU A 159 -14.56 -5.35 -10.70
N GLU A 160 -15.48 -4.56 -10.15
CA GLU A 160 -16.25 -3.57 -10.90
C GLU A 160 -15.86 -2.16 -10.47
N GLY A 161 -15.83 -1.23 -11.43
CA GLY A 161 -15.64 0.19 -11.12
C GLY A 161 -16.85 0.78 -10.41
N ILE A 162 -16.62 1.70 -9.48
CA ILE A 162 -17.72 2.43 -8.83
C ILE A 162 -18.38 3.34 -9.87
N PRO A 163 -19.71 3.24 -10.11
CA PRO A 163 -20.39 4.13 -11.03
C PRO A 163 -20.28 5.57 -10.54
N VAL A 164 -19.95 6.48 -11.44
CA VAL A 164 -19.90 7.91 -11.11
C VAL A 164 -21.32 8.43 -10.94
N THR A 165 -21.63 8.89 -9.73
CA THR A 165 -22.88 9.51 -9.32
C THR A 165 -22.61 10.96 -8.92
N LEU A 166 -23.66 11.79 -8.81
CA LEU A 166 -23.52 13.17 -8.31
C LEU A 166 -22.89 13.26 -6.91
N ARG A 167 -22.89 12.16 -6.13
CA ARG A 167 -22.32 12.11 -4.78
C ARG A 167 -20.82 11.82 -4.76
N ASN A 168 -20.30 11.06 -5.72
CA ASN A 168 -18.89 10.66 -5.78
C ASN A 168 -18.11 11.34 -6.91
N TRP A 169 -18.79 12.12 -7.77
CA TRP A 169 -18.15 12.90 -8.81
C TRP A 169 -17.21 13.93 -8.21
N ARG A 170 -15.97 13.97 -8.70
CA ARG A 170 -14.96 14.95 -8.32
C ARG A 170 -14.47 15.67 -9.56
N TRP A 171 -14.22 16.97 -9.42
CA TRP A 171 -13.60 17.76 -10.49
C TRP A 171 -12.16 17.30 -10.71
N HIS A 172 -11.89 16.71 -11.87
CA HIS A 172 -10.52 16.36 -12.26
C HIS A 172 -9.73 17.61 -12.61
N LYS A 173 -8.46 17.67 -12.21
CA LYS A 173 -7.59 18.81 -12.52
C LYS A 173 -7.36 18.86 -14.04
N PRO A 174 -7.64 19.98 -14.73
CA PRO A 174 -7.34 20.10 -16.15
C PRO A 174 -5.84 19.96 -16.42
N GLY A 175 -5.46 19.22 -17.46
CA GLY A 175 -4.06 19.09 -17.91
C GLY A 175 -3.34 17.82 -17.49
N VAL A 176 -3.95 16.97 -16.66
CA VAL A 176 -3.57 15.57 -16.51
C VAL A 176 -4.40 14.74 -17.48
N GLY A 177 -3.77 14.12 -18.47
CA GLY A 177 -4.47 13.38 -19.52
C GLY A 177 -5.35 12.27 -18.93
N HIS A 178 -6.63 12.28 -19.28
CA HIS A 178 -7.56 11.19 -19.04
C HIS A 178 -8.25 10.87 -20.38
N ALA A 179 -7.98 9.68 -20.89
CA ALA A 179 -8.85 8.96 -21.81
C ALA A 179 -9.29 7.68 -21.10
#